data_AF-A0A382TUH2-F1
#
_entry.id   AF-A0A382TUH2-F1
#
_cell.length_a   1.000
_cell.length_b   1.000
_cell.length_c   1.000
_cell.angle_alpha   90.00
_cell.angle_beta   90.00
_cell.angle_gamma   90.00
#
_symmetry.space_group_name_H-M   'P 1'
#
loop_
_entity.id
_entity.type
_entity.pdbx_description
1 polymer ?
#
loop_
_entity_poly.entity_id
_entity_poly.type
_entity_poly.pdbx_seq_one_letter_code
_entity_poly.pdbx_strand_id
1 'polypeptide(L)'
;MGIVTKTVLDVLASKLTLYLLLFIWLIHTIFSFLLLPPGDDLGVYFTPSLGIKNLFQNGMYIGDDFSHQYFVQPGFAFFHGLFFKLLSLIKIPINYYTYRLPQIFFVLMLLLGTVYLINLYHRKNKTNYLIQSNIFLIILAVTPFAQNCWYVRPDILGLVFIIIGLICYKYQQNSDHNINILYYASALLFG
;
A
#
# COMPACT_ATOMS: atom_id res chain seq x y z
N MET A 1 20.87 12.97 31.07
CA MET A 1 20.58 12.53 29.69
C MET A 1 21.69 13.11 28.80
N GLY A 2 22.48 12.27 28.13
CA GLY A 2 23.70 12.73 27.43
C GLY A 2 23.39 13.63 26.23
N ILE A 3 24.32 14.51 25.86
CA ILE A 3 24.20 15.43 24.72
C ILE A 3 23.78 14.68 23.45
N VAL A 4 24.39 13.51 23.21
CA VAL A 4 24.10 12.63 22.07
C VAL A 4 22.64 12.18 22.02
N THR A 5 22.07 11.79 23.16
CA THR A 5 20.68 11.29 23.22
C THR A 5 19.68 12.39 22.89
N LYS A 6 19.97 13.62 23.30
CA LYS A 6 19.15 14.80 22.98
C LYS A 6 19.20 15.10 21.48
N THR A 7 20.40 15.11 20.88
CA THR A 7 20.56 15.38 19.44
C THR A 7 19.82 14.36 18.58
N VAL A 8 19.89 13.07 18.93
CA VAL A 8 19.16 12.01 18.19
C VAL A 8 17.65 12.23 18.26
N LEU A 9 17.11 12.56 19.44
CA LEU A 9 15.68 12.84 19.60
C LEU A 9 15.24 14.06 18.81
N ASP A 10 16.05 15.13 18.79
CA ASP A 10 15.75 16.35 18.03
C ASP A 10 15.70 16.06 16.52
N VAL A 11 16.62 15.23 16.00
CA VAL A 11 16.62 14.79 14.60
C VAL A 11 15.36 13.95 14.29
N LEU A 12 15.01 13.01 15.16
CA LEU A 12 13.80 12.18 15.00
C LEU A 12 12.51 13.00 15.15
N ALA A 13 12.54 14.11 15.87
CA ALA A 13 11.42 15.02 16.03
C ALA A 13 11.23 15.97 14.84
N SER A 14 12.12 15.95 13.85
CA SER A 14 12.09 16.89 12.72
C SER A 14 11.18 16.43 11.57
N LYS A 15 10.43 17.38 11.00
CA LYS A 15 9.66 17.18 9.76
C LYS A 15 10.56 16.92 8.55
N LEU A 16 11.74 17.54 8.52
CA LEU A 16 12.69 17.34 7.42
C LEU A 16 13.13 15.88 7.35
N THR A 17 13.40 15.26 8.50
CA THR A 17 13.75 13.84 8.60
C THR A 17 12.63 12.96 8.05
N LEU A 18 11.36 13.28 8.37
CA LEU A 18 10.21 12.54 7.85
C LEU A 18 10.13 12.59 6.32
N TYR A 19 10.24 13.80 5.74
CA TYR A 19 10.20 13.95 4.29
C TYR A 19 11.38 13.27 3.61
N LEU A 20 12.58 13.35 4.19
CA LEU A 20 13.78 12.69 3.68
C LEU A 20 13.61 11.16 3.71
N LEU A 21 13.12 10.58 4.81
CA LEU A 21 12.88 9.14 4.91
C LEU A 21 11.80 8.66 3.92
N LEU A 22 10.69 9.40 3.77
CA LEU A 22 9.67 9.09 2.77
C LEU A 22 10.22 9.17 1.35
N PHE A 23 11.09 10.15 1.07
CA PHE A 23 11.75 10.28 -0.22
C PHE A 23 12.73 9.14 -0.50
N ILE A 24 13.51 8.71 0.50
CA ILE A 24 14.37 7.52 0.39
C ILE A 24 13.52 6.27 0.08
N TRP A 25 12.38 6.11 0.75
CA TRP A 25 11.46 5.00 0.46
C TRP A 25 10.89 5.04 -0.95
N LEU A 26 10.55 6.23 -1.45
CA LEU A 26 10.10 6.42 -2.84
C LEU A 26 11.20 5.99 -3.81
N ILE A 27 12.43 6.46 -3.62
CA ILE A 27 13.60 6.07 -4.42
C ILE A 27 13.81 4.56 -4.35
N HIS A 28 13.85 3.98 -3.14
CA HIS A 28 14.03 2.55 -2.93
C HIS A 28 13.00 1.72 -3.68
N THR A 29 11.73 2.13 -3.64
CA THR A 29 10.63 1.42 -4.31
C THR A 29 10.77 1.50 -5.83
N ILE A 30 11.13 2.67 -6.38
CA ILE A 30 11.37 2.84 -7.83
C ILE A 30 12.61 2.07 -8.29
N PHE A 31 13.71 2.11 -7.53
CA PHE A 31 14.93 1.36 -7.86
C PHE A 31 14.70 -0.14 -7.83
N SER A 32 14.02 -0.64 -6.79
CA SER A 32 13.66 -2.05 -6.67
C SER A 32 12.79 -2.51 -7.84
N PHE A 33 11.86 -1.66 -8.26
CA PHE A 33 11.03 -1.90 -9.44
C PHE A 33 11.85 -2.08 -10.73
N LEU A 34 12.88 -1.25 -10.95
CA LEU A 34 13.71 -1.27 -12.16
C LEU A 34 14.73 -2.40 -12.19
N LEU A 35 15.33 -2.72 -11.04
CA LEU A 35 16.49 -3.62 -10.97
C LEU A 35 16.09 -5.08 -10.72
N LEU A 36 14.98 -5.33 -10.03
CA LEU A 36 14.72 -6.66 -9.47
C LEU A 36 13.86 -7.51 -10.41
N PRO A 37 14.21 -8.80 -10.57
CA PRO A 37 13.52 -9.69 -11.48
C PRO A 37 12.07 -9.93 -11.03
N PRO A 38 11.20 -10.37 -11.95
CA PRO A 38 9.89 -10.86 -11.57
C PRO A 38 10.02 -12.04 -10.60
N GLY A 39 9.27 -12.02 -9.50
CA GLY A 39 9.14 -13.17 -8.59
C GLY A 39 8.16 -14.24 -9.08
N ASP A 40 8.24 -15.41 -8.47
CA ASP A 40 7.61 -16.65 -8.96
C ASP A 40 6.07 -16.58 -9.04
N ASP A 41 5.42 -15.93 -8.06
CA ASP A 41 3.96 -15.88 -7.97
C ASP A 41 3.31 -14.77 -8.82
N LEU A 42 4.11 -13.98 -9.54
CA LEU A 42 3.60 -12.80 -10.24
C LEU A 42 2.53 -13.16 -11.28
N GLY A 43 2.73 -14.24 -12.04
CA GLY A 43 1.78 -14.67 -13.06
C GLY A 43 0.41 -15.01 -12.49
N VAL A 44 0.36 -15.55 -11.27
CA VAL A 44 -0.87 -15.97 -10.59
C VAL A 44 -1.76 -14.76 -10.27
N TYR A 45 -1.16 -13.65 -9.82
CA TYR A 45 -1.91 -12.46 -9.41
C TYR A 45 -2.07 -11.42 -10.53
N PHE A 46 -1.08 -11.30 -11.40
CA PHE A 46 -1.10 -10.35 -12.51
C PHE A 46 -2.09 -10.75 -13.60
N THR A 47 -2.10 -12.02 -14.02
CA THR A 47 -2.85 -12.43 -15.21
C THR A 47 -4.37 -12.24 -15.05
N PRO A 48 -4.99 -12.58 -13.91
CA PRO A 48 -6.42 -12.32 -13.69
C PRO A 48 -6.79 -10.84 -13.74
N SER A 49 -5.85 -9.95 -13.41
CA SER A 49 -6.03 -8.50 -13.48
C SER A 49 -6.17 -8.01 -14.93
N LEU A 50 -5.57 -8.71 -15.90
CA LEU A 50 -5.75 -8.43 -17.32
C LEU A 50 -7.16 -8.82 -17.80
N GLY A 51 -7.72 -9.91 -17.28
CA GLY A 51 -9.12 -10.28 -17.51
C GLY A 51 -10.08 -9.18 -17.05
N ILE A 52 -9.85 -8.63 -15.85
CA ILE A 52 -10.63 -7.49 -15.33
C ILE A 52 -10.47 -6.24 -16.21
N LYS A 53 -9.25 -5.92 -16.63
CA LYS A 53 -8.98 -4.76 -17.51
C LYS A 53 -9.79 -4.84 -18.82
N ASN A 54 -9.85 -6.02 -19.44
CA ASN A 54 -10.38 -6.20 -20.78
C ASN A 54 -11.87 -6.56 -20.81
N LEU A 55 -12.28 -7.51 -19.97
CA LEU A 55 -13.63 -8.10 -19.96
C LEU A 55 -14.40 -7.81 -18.67
N PHE A 56 -13.77 -7.19 -17.66
CA PHE A 56 -14.34 -7.04 -16.32
C PHE A 56 -14.72 -8.39 -15.67
N GLN A 57 -13.97 -9.45 -16.00
CA GLN A 57 -14.17 -10.80 -15.48
C GLN A 57 -12.87 -11.31 -14.83
N ASN A 58 -12.99 -12.05 -13.72
CA ASN A 58 -11.84 -12.66 -13.06
C ASN A 58 -11.42 -13.93 -13.81
N GLY A 59 -10.34 -13.84 -14.58
CA GLY A 59 -9.89 -14.94 -15.42
C GLY A 59 -8.72 -14.55 -16.29
N MET A 60 -8.20 -15.52 -17.04
CA MET A 60 -7.08 -15.34 -17.94
C MET A 60 -7.35 -15.99 -19.29
N TYR A 61 -6.71 -15.45 -20.32
CA TYR A 61 -6.65 -16.12 -21.62
C TYR A 61 -5.66 -17.27 -21.56
N ILE A 62 -6.08 -18.45 -22.03
CA ILE A 62 -5.27 -19.65 -22.23
C ILE A 62 -5.36 -19.96 -23.73
N GLY A 63 -4.35 -19.53 -24.50
CA GLY A 63 -4.48 -19.46 -25.95
C GLY A 63 -5.52 -18.42 -26.35
N ASP A 64 -6.48 -18.82 -27.19
CA ASP A 64 -7.58 -17.96 -27.65
C ASP A 64 -8.81 -18.01 -26.72
N ASP A 65 -8.84 -18.95 -25.76
CA ASP A 65 -9.97 -19.16 -24.87
C ASP A 65 -9.81 -18.40 -23.56
N PHE A 66 -10.91 -17.78 -23.09
CA PHE A 66 -10.94 -17.15 -21.78
C PHE A 66 -11.37 -18.15 -20.70
N SER A 67 -10.46 -18.45 -19.77
CA SER A 67 -10.72 -19.31 -18.62
C SER A 67 -10.96 -18.47 -17.36
N HIS A 68 -12.12 -18.67 -16.74
CA HIS A 68 -12.43 -18.07 -15.44
C HIS A 68 -11.53 -18.66 -14.35
N GLN A 69 -11.12 -17.82 -13.40
CA GLN A 69 -10.37 -18.24 -12.22
C GLN A 69 -11.20 -17.98 -10.96
N TYR A 70 -11.50 -19.05 -10.22
CA TYR A 70 -12.30 -18.99 -9.00
C TYR A 70 -11.50 -19.21 -7.71
N PHE A 71 -10.28 -19.73 -7.82
CA PHE A 71 -9.43 -20.08 -6.68
C PHE A 71 -8.53 -18.93 -6.20
N VAL A 72 -8.38 -17.87 -7.00
CA VAL A 72 -7.63 -16.65 -6.62
C VAL A 72 -8.60 -15.62 -6.07
N GLN A 73 -8.29 -15.04 -4.92
CA GLN A 73 -9.13 -14.03 -4.28
C GLN A 73 -9.36 -12.85 -5.25
N PRO A 74 -10.63 -12.55 -5.63
CA PRO A 74 -10.92 -11.65 -6.74
C PRO A 74 -10.63 -10.19 -6.41
N GLY A 75 -10.60 -9.83 -5.13
CA GLY A 75 -10.39 -8.44 -4.69
C GLY A 75 -9.09 -7.85 -5.25
N PHE A 76 -7.98 -8.57 -5.15
CA PHE A 76 -6.71 -8.09 -5.69
C PHE A 76 -6.77 -7.88 -7.20
N ALA A 77 -7.22 -8.90 -7.95
CA ALA A 77 -7.34 -8.83 -9.40
C ALA A 77 -8.26 -7.69 -9.85
N PHE A 78 -9.33 -7.44 -9.11
CA PHE A 78 -10.27 -6.36 -9.35
C PHE A 78 -9.60 -4.98 -9.24
N PHE A 79 -9.02 -4.65 -8.08
CA PHE A 79 -8.42 -3.34 -7.86
C PHE A 79 -7.19 -3.11 -8.75
N HIS A 80 -6.38 -4.14 -8.94
CA HIS A 80 -5.21 -4.07 -9.82
C HIS A 80 -5.61 -3.94 -11.30
N GLY A 81 -6.65 -4.66 -11.74
CA GLY A 81 -7.22 -4.56 -13.09
C GLY A 81 -7.89 -3.20 -13.37
N LEU A 82 -8.60 -2.64 -12.38
CA LEU A 82 -9.12 -1.26 -12.46
C LEU A 82 -7.99 -0.25 -12.65
N PHE A 83 -6.89 -0.40 -11.90
CA PHE A 83 -5.72 0.46 -12.07
C PHE A 83 -5.14 0.34 -13.48
N PHE A 84 -5.04 -0.87 -14.03
CA PHE A 84 -4.62 -1.07 -15.41
C PHE A 84 -5.56 -0.46 -16.44
N LYS A 85 -6.87 -0.47 -16.17
CA LYS A 85 -7.84 0.24 -17.01
C LYS A 85 -7.56 1.74 -17.00
N LEU A 86 -7.34 2.33 -15.82
CA LEU A 86 -6.99 3.75 -15.68
C LEU A 86 -5.69 4.10 -16.42
N LEU A 87 -4.63 3.30 -16.26
CA LEU A 87 -3.37 3.47 -17.01
C LEU A 87 -3.59 3.43 -18.52
N SER A 88 -4.45 2.52 -19.00
CA SER A 88 -4.77 2.40 -20.43
C SER A 88 -5.53 3.62 -20.95
N LEU A 89 -6.41 4.24 -20.12
CA LEU A 89 -7.11 5.48 -20.48
C LEU A 89 -6.16 6.65 -20.69
N ILE A 90 -5.06 6.73 -19.92
CA ILE A 90 -3.99 7.72 -20.10
C ILE A 90 -2.89 7.26 -21.07
N LYS A 91 -3.16 6.23 -21.89
CA LYS A 91 -2.27 5.70 -22.93
C LYS A 91 -0.94 5.15 -22.42
N ILE A 92 -0.88 4.70 -21.16
CA ILE A 92 0.28 3.96 -20.64
C ILE A 92 0.10 2.47 -21.01
N PRO A 93 0.96 1.88 -21.85
CA PRO A 93 0.85 0.48 -22.23
C PRO A 93 1.13 -0.41 -21.02
N ILE A 94 0.38 -1.51 -20.85
CA ILE A 94 0.65 -2.51 -19.81
C ILE A 94 1.64 -3.53 -20.38
N ASN A 95 2.87 -3.52 -19.87
CA ASN A 95 3.97 -4.38 -20.31
C ASN A 95 4.87 -4.76 -19.12
N TYR A 96 5.98 -5.45 -19.40
CA TYR A 96 6.96 -5.88 -18.40
C TYR A 96 7.54 -4.77 -17.53
N TYR A 97 7.51 -3.52 -17.98
CA TYR A 97 7.92 -2.40 -17.14
C TYR A 97 6.71 -1.91 -16.35
N THR A 98 5.60 -1.57 -16.99
CA THR A 98 4.52 -0.84 -16.33
C THR A 98 3.61 -1.68 -15.43
N TYR A 99 3.65 -3.01 -15.51
CA TYR A 99 2.69 -3.86 -14.80
C TYR A 99 2.77 -3.79 -13.28
N ARG A 100 3.91 -3.38 -12.70
CA ARG A 100 4.07 -3.23 -11.24
C ARG A 100 3.77 -1.81 -10.75
N LEU A 101 3.44 -0.87 -11.64
CA LEU A 101 3.07 0.51 -11.23
C LEU A 101 1.96 0.55 -10.18
N PRO A 102 0.90 -0.28 -10.24
CA PRO A 102 -0.11 -0.29 -9.18
C PRO A 102 0.48 -0.72 -7.83
N GLN A 103 1.43 -1.67 -7.83
CA GLN A 103 2.09 -2.11 -6.59
C GLN A 103 2.90 -1.00 -5.95
N ILE A 104 3.67 -0.24 -6.74
CA ILE A 104 4.41 0.94 -6.26
C ILE A 104 3.44 1.94 -5.63
N PHE A 105 2.32 2.20 -6.31
CA PHE A 105 1.28 3.08 -5.79
C PHE A 105 0.72 2.59 -4.45
N PHE A 106 0.43 1.29 -4.30
CA PHE A 106 -0.04 0.72 -3.04
C PHE A 106 0.99 0.81 -1.91
N VAL A 107 2.28 0.58 -2.18
CA VAL A 107 3.34 0.78 -1.19
C VAL A 107 3.38 2.23 -0.71
N LEU A 108 3.31 3.20 -1.64
CA LEU A 108 3.28 4.62 -1.27
C LEU A 108 2.04 4.99 -0.46
N MET A 109 0.86 4.50 -0.85
CA MET A 109 -0.36 4.66 -0.06
C MET A 109 -0.21 4.07 1.33
N LEU A 110 0.43 2.90 1.46
CA LEU A 110 0.66 2.26 2.75
C LEU A 110 1.57 3.11 3.65
N LEU A 111 2.69 3.61 3.12
CA LEU A 111 3.63 4.45 3.87
C LEU A 111 2.99 5.78 4.29
N LEU A 112 2.30 6.46 3.38
CA LEU A 112 1.62 7.71 3.70
C LEU A 112 0.44 7.49 4.65
N GLY A 113 -0.33 6.43 4.44
CA GLY A 113 -1.46 6.07 5.28
C GLY A 113 -1.03 5.71 6.71
N THR A 114 0.07 4.97 6.88
CA THR A 114 0.62 4.64 8.21
C THR A 114 1.12 5.87 8.95
N VAL A 115 1.89 6.75 8.30
CA VAL A 115 2.33 8.02 8.89
C VAL A 115 1.13 8.88 9.29
N TYR A 116 0.11 8.94 8.44
CA TYR A 116 -1.12 9.67 8.73
C TYR A 116 -1.91 9.06 9.90
N LEU A 117 -2.00 7.73 9.96
CA LEU A 117 -2.63 7.02 11.08
C LEU A 117 -1.91 7.34 12.40
N ILE A 118 -0.57 7.28 12.43
CA ILE A 118 0.23 7.65 13.61
C ILE A 118 -0.08 9.09 14.03
N ASN A 119 -0.14 10.04 13.09
CA ASN A 119 -0.53 11.42 13.38
C ASN A 119 -1.93 11.50 14.02
N LEU A 120 -2.92 10.74 13.54
CA LEU A 120 -4.27 10.72 14.13
C LEU A 120 -4.28 10.19 15.57
N TYR A 121 -3.51 9.14 15.88
CA TYR A 121 -3.39 8.62 17.24
C TYR A 121 -2.79 9.65 18.21
N HIS A 122 -1.78 10.38 17.76
CA HIS A 122 -1.07 11.35 18.59
C HIS A 122 -1.76 12.72 18.68
N ARG A 123 -2.71 13.02 17.79
CA ARG A 123 -3.46 14.29 17.76
C ARG A 123 -4.23 14.55 19.06
N LYS A 124 -4.87 13.54 19.66
CA LYS A 124 -5.60 13.68 20.93
C LYS A 124 -4.67 13.87 22.13
N ASN A 125 -3.57 13.12 22.16
CA ASN A 125 -2.63 13.10 23.29
C ASN A 125 -1.56 14.21 23.24
N LYS A 126 -1.58 15.08 22.22
CA LYS A 126 -0.59 16.16 21.96
C LYS A 126 0.87 15.68 22.01
N THR A 127 1.10 14.42 21.68
CA THR A 127 2.42 13.79 21.70
C THR A 127 3.08 13.92 20.33
N ASN A 128 4.41 13.92 20.29
CA ASN A 128 5.15 14.24 19.07
C ASN A 128 5.20 13.06 18.09
N TYR A 129 4.18 12.95 17.23
CA TYR A 129 4.03 11.89 16.22
C TYR A 129 5.22 11.72 15.26
N LEU A 130 6.06 12.75 15.11
CA LEU A 130 7.20 12.74 14.19
C LEU A 130 8.24 11.70 14.60
N ILE A 131 8.48 11.57 15.91
CA ILE A 131 9.43 10.60 16.44
C ILE A 131 8.97 9.17 16.11
N GLN A 132 7.71 8.83 16.39
CA GLN A 132 7.17 7.50 16.11
C GLN A 132 7.13 7.21 14.60
N SER A 133 6.78 8.21 13.79
CA SER A 133 6.72 8.06 12.33
C SER A 133 8.12 7.80 11.74
N ASN A 134 9.12 8.55 12.18
CA ASN A 134 10.50 8.38 11.73
C ASN A 134 11.08 7.04 12.19
N ILE A 135 10.84 6.67 13.46
CA ILE A 135 11.24 5.35 13.97
C ILE A 135 10.57 4.22 13.18
N PHE A 136 9.27 4.34 12.88
CA PHE A 136 8.56 3.36 12.06
C PHE A 136 9.22 3.18 10.69
N LEU A 137 9.51 4.27 9.97
CA LEU A 137 10.13 4.20 8.64
C LEU A 137 11.54 3.59 8.68
N ILE A 138 12.31 3.85 9.74
CA ILE A 138 13.64 3.28 9.95
C ILE A 138 13.55 1.78 10.26
N ILE A 139 12.67 1.38 11.18
CA ILE A 139 12.47 -0.04 11.53
C ILE A 139 11.98 -0.80 10.31
N LEU A 140 11.04 -0.24 9.55
CA LEU A 140 10.51 -0.88 8.35
C LEU A 140 11.62 -1.24 7.34
N ALA A 141 12.67 -0.41 7.25
CA ALA A 141 13.79 -0.63 6.32
C ALA A 141 14.63 -1.86 6.65
N VAL A 142 14.64 -2.32 7.91
CA VAL A 142 15.38 -3.54 8.33
C VAL A 142 14.50 -4.79 8.36
N THR A 143 13.21 -4.68 8.03
CA THR A 143 12.30 -5.84 7.96
C THR A 143 12.32 -6.50 6.58
N PRO A 144 11.89 -7.77 6.46
CA PRO A 144 11.69 -8.43 5.17
C PRO A 144 10.71 -7.70 4.23
N PHE A 145 9.89 -6.76 4.75
CA PHE A 145 9.04 -5.92 3.93
C PHE A 145 9.86 -5.10 2.92
N ALA A 146 10.99 -4.53 3.34
CA ALA A 146 11.85 -3.72 2.46
C ALA A 146 12.37 -4.51 1.25
N GLN A 147 12.48 -5.83 1.38
CA GLN A 147 12.92 -6.76 0.34
C GLN A 147 11.78 -7.38 -0.48
N ASN A 148 10.53 -7.16 -0.13
CA ASN A 148 9.41 -7.85 -0.79
C ASN A 148 8.31 -6.89 -1.24
N CYS A 149 8.37 -5.62 -0.86
CA CYS A 149 7.31 -4.66 -1.13
C CYS A 149 7.10 -4.37 -2.63
N TRP A 150 8.04 -4.71 -3.51
CA TRP A 150 7.92 -4.51 -4.95
C TRP A 150 7.24 -5.66 -5.69
N TYR A 151 7.10 -6.85 -5.08
CA TYR A 151 6.42 -7.97 -5.72
C TYR A 151 4.93 -7.71 -5.80
N VAL A 152 4.31 -8.00 -6.96
CA VAL A 152 2.86 -7.86 -7.17
C VAL A 152 2.17 -8.99 -6.39
N ARG A 153 1.75 -8.67 -5.17
CA ARG A 153 1.12 -9.58 -4.22
C ARG A 153 -0.09 -8.93 -3.55
N PRO A 154 -1.11 -9.73 -3.20
CA PRO A 154 -2.32 -9.24 -2.54
C PRO A 154 -2.06 -8.62 -1.17
N ASP A 155 -0.98 -9.03 -0.50
CA ASP A 155 -0.65 -8.63 0.88
C ASP A 155 -0.59 -7.10 1.05
N ILE A 156 0.04 -6.39 0.11
CA ILE A 156 0.22 -4.93 0.24
C ILE A 156 -1.12 -4.22 0.09
N LEU A 157 -1.95 -4.63 -0.87
CA LEU A 157 -3.29 -4.08 -1.02
C LEU A 157 -4.15 -4.35 0.22
N GLY A 158 -4.05 -5.57 0.78
CA GLY A 158 -4.71 -5.92 2.04
C GLY A 158 -4.29 -5.01 3.20
N LEU A 159 -2.98 -4.76 3.34
CA LEU A 159 -2.45 -3.83 4.34
C LEU A 159 -2.96 -2.40 4.12
N VAL A 160 -3.07 -1.94 2.87
CA VAL A 160 -3.66 -0.63 2.55
C VAL A 160 -5.10 -0.56 3.05
N PHE A 161 -5.93 -1.58 2.80
CA PHE A 161 -7.31 -1.61 3.30
C PHE A 161 -7.40 -1.66 4.81
N ILE A 162 -6.51 -2.40 5.48
CA ILE A 162 -6.44 -2.41 6.95
C ILE A 162 -6.13 -1.01 7.48
N ILE A 163 -5.15 -0.32 6.90
CA ILE A 163 -4.78 1.04 7.31
C ILE A 163 -5.92 2.03 7.07
N ILE A 164 -6.60 1.96 5.91
CA ILE A 164 -7.79 2.77 5.64
C ILE A 164 -8.88 2.49 6.68
N GLY A 165 -9.15 1.23 6.99
CA GLY A 165 -10.11 0.83 8.03
C GLY A 165 -9.76 1.42 9.40
N LEU A 166 -8.49 1.36 9.81
CA LEU A 166 -8.02 1.93 11.07
C LEU A 166 -8.09 3.47 11.10
N ILE A 167 -7.75 4.13 9.99
CA ILE A 167 -7.90 5.59 9.84
C ILE A 167 -9.36 5.97 10.04
N CYS A 168 -10.26 5.31 9.33
CA CYS A 168 -11.68 5.58 9.42
C CYS A 168 -12.24 5.30 10.82
N TYR A 169 -11.82 4.21 11.47
CA TYR A 169 -12.19 3.90 12.84
C TYR A 169 -11.71 5.00 13.81
N LYS A 170 -10.46 5.47 13.67
CA LYS A 170 -9.93 6.56 14.50
C LYS A 170 -10.65 7.88 14.24
N TYR A 171 -11.03 8.17 13.00
CA TYR A 171 -11.86 9.32 12.67
C TYR A 171 -13.21 9.27 13.35
N GLN A 172 -13.88 8.13 13.30
CA GLN A 172 -15.15 7.91 13.99
C GLN A 172 -15.00 8.02 15.51
N GLN A 173 -13.92 7.52 16.10
CA GLN A 173 -13.68 7.68 17.53
C GLN A 173 -13.40 9.15 17.94
N ASN A 174 -12.94 9.98 16.99
CA ASN A 174 -12.60 11.39 17.24
C ASN A 174 -13.76 12.35 16.96
N SER A 175 -14.67 11.97 16.07
CA SER A 175 -15.92 12.66 15.80
C SER A 175 -16.97 12.00 16.68
N ASP A 176 -17.43 12.63 17.77
CA ASP A 176 -18.41 12.11 18.76
C ASP A 176 -19.80 11.71 18.16
N HIS A 177 -19.90 11.48 16.85
CA HIS A 177 -21.05 10.96 16.15
C HIS A 177 -20.91 9.47 15.82
N ASN A 178 -21.85 8.73 16.39
CA ASN A 178 -22.02 7.29 16.34
C ASN A 178 -22.52 6.83 14.96
N ILE A 179 -21.71 6.99 13.91
CA ILE A 179 -22.09 6.59 12.57
C ILE A 179 -21.61 5.15 12.34
N ASN A 180 -22.51 4.18 12.56
CA ASN A 180 -22.34 2.73 12.37
C ASN A 180 -21.94 2.28 10.94
N ILE A 181 -21.81 3.20 9.99
CA ILE A 181 -21.52 2.90 8.58
C ILE A 181 -20.20 2.13 8.42
N LEU A 182 -19.20 2.41 9.26
CA LEU A 182 -17.91 1.73 9.15
C LEU A 182 -17.96 0.27 9.62
N TYR A 183 -18.73 -0.01 10.67
CA TYR A 183 -18.96 -1.37 11.16
C TYR A 183 -19.66 -2.21 10.08
N TYR A 184 -20.68 -1.65 9.43
CA TYR A 184 -21.37 -2.29 8.32
C TYR A 184 -20.47 -2.46 7.09
N ALA A 185 -19.64 -1.48 6.75
CA ALA A 185 -18.69 -1.60 5.65
C ALA A 185 -17.59 -2.65 5.90
N SER A 186 -17.09 -2.76 7.15
CA SER A 186 -16.16 -3.82 7.53
C SER A 186 -16.81 -5.20 7.54
N ALA A 187 -18.06 -5.31 8.00
CA ALA A 187 -18.80 -6.58 7.97
C ALA A 187 -19.10 -7.05 6.53
N LEU A 188 -19.22 -6.13 5.58
CA LEU A 188 -19.47 -6.43 4.16
C LEU A 188 -18.20 -6.82 3.39
N LEU A 189 -17.02 -6.40 3.85
CA LEU A 189 -15.72 -6.71 3.22
C LEU A 189 -15.03 -7.96 3.80
N PHE A 190 -15.40 -8.37 5.02
CA PHE A 190 -14.92 -9.58 5.67
C PHE A 190 -15.96 -10.73 5.70
N GLY A 191 -17.14 -10.53 5.10
CA GLY A 191 -18.20 -11.52 4.95
C GLY A 191 -18.15 -12.24 3.61
#